data_AF-A0A9E6E0Z9-F1
#
_entry.id   AF-A0A9E6E0Z9-F1
#
_cell.length_a   1.000
_cell.length_b   1.000
_cell.length_c   1.000
_cell.angle_alpha   90.00
_cell.angle_beta   90.00
_cell.angle_gamma   90.00
#
_symmetry.space_group_name_H-M   'P 1'
#
loop_
_entity.id
_entity.type
_entity.pdbx_description
1 polymer ?
#
loop_
_entity_poly.entity_id
_entity_poly.type
_entity_poly.pdbx_seq_one_letter_code
_entity_poly.pdbx_strand_id
1 'polypeptide(L)'
;MIEPTIEQVNQILTQANLATVRLMTPSFDLCDVIDSIVDDSKFSEETNFERIRVLLKAGILTERDVLEHYNHNVERMELSYEDCPLVKILAPLERDGTLYLSGSERIYQLSLDIYLDYIKSIILLGGRVDHDRLLCGVFGERREFKLFNYLMDNFHIKPVTINYVAGVLIEKRYSAKDNMDIQERAAFEKLVEKGIDINLPFNDNDYNSFLGVVFCNDPAMFEQYLLQKPSQHIIADLPWEFAIEEGFFGDIHLQMVQKLIELGYQLPLDEIIELLEDEELDDYAKALAH
;
A
#
# COMPACT_ATOMS: atom_id res chain seq x y z
N MET A 1 25.33 14.67 -11.26
CA MET A 1 26.03 13.54 -11.89
C MET A 1 25.83 13.66 -13.39
N ILE A 2 26.82 13.28 -14.19
CA ILE A 2 26.67 13.24 -15.65
C ILE A 2 25.88 11.97 -15.97
N GLU A 3 24.82 12.07 -16.76
CA GLU A 3 24.07 10.90 -17.21
C GLU A 3 25.00 9.96 -18.01
N PRO A 4 24.96 8.64 -17.76
CA PRO A 4 25.77 7.70 -18.49
C PRO A 4 25.44 7.74 -19.99
N THR A 5 26.37 7.28 -20.81
CA THR A 5 26.24 7.19 -22.28
C THR A 5 26.52 5.76 -22.74
N ILE A 6 26.05 5.40 -23.94
CA ILE A 6 26.31 4.06 -24.51
C ILE A 6 27.81 3.84 -24.75
N GLU A 7 28.57 4.88 -25.07
CA GLU A 7 30.02 4.83 -25.19
C GLU A 7 30.68 4.45 -23.86
N GLN A 8 30.24 5.04 -22.74
CA GLN A 8 30.75 4.71 -21.40
C GLN A 8 30.38 3.28 -20.99
N VAL A 9 29.14 2.86 -21.22
CA VAL A 9 28.69 1.47 -21.00
C VAL A 9 29.61 0.50 -21.75
N ASN A 10 29.81 0.73 -23.05
CA ASN A 10 30.62 -0.14 -23.90
C ASN A 10 32.10 -0.10 -23.56
N GLN A 11 32.63 1.05 -23.14
CA GLN A 11 33.99 1.17 -22.64
C GLN A 11 34.20 0.30 -21.40
N ILE A 12 33.28 0.34 -20.43
CA ILE A 12 33.37 -0.45 -19.19
C ILE A 12 33.27 -1.95 -19.48
N LEU A 13 32.32 -2.36 -20.32
CA LEU A 13 32.19 -3.77 -20.72
C LEU A 13 33.45 -4.27 -21.44
N THR A 14 34.00 -3.47 -22.35
CA THR A 14 35.24 -3.82 -23.07
C THR A 14 36.42 -3.95 -22.12
N GLN A 15 36.55 -3.04 -21.14
CA GLN A 15 37.59 -3.12 -20.10
C GLN A 15 37.49 -4.38 -19.25
N ALA A 16 36.27 -4.91 -19.06
CA ALA A 16 36.01 -6.18 -18.39
C ALA A 16 36.12 -7.41 -19.32
N ASN A 17 36.54 -7.25 -20.59
CA ASN A 17 36.54 -8.29 -21.63
C ASN A 17 35.16 -8.90 -21.92
N LEU A 18 34.10 -8.11 -21.78
CA LEU A 18 32.72 -8.50 -22.06
C LEU A 18 32.22 -7.86 -23.35
N ALA A 19 31.20 -8.48 -23.95
CA ALA A 19 30.61 -8.01 -25.20
C ALA A 19 29.87 -6.67 -25.03
N THR A 20 30.11 -5.76 -25.97
CA THR A 20 29.43 -4.45 -26.05
C THR A 20 27.92 -4.60 -26.29
N VAL A 21 27.16 -3.64 -25.81
CA VAL A 21 25.73 -3.49 -26.04
C VAL A 21 25.47 -2.64 -27.29
N ARG A 22 24.44 -3.02 -28.05
CA ARG A 22 23.86 -2.18 -29.10
C ARG A 22 22.40 -1.95 -28.76
N LEU A 23 22.02 -0.69 -28.61
CA LEU A 23 20.63 -0.32 -28.38
C LEU A 23 19.82 -0.48 -29.66
N MET A 24 18.59 -0.98 -29.52
CA MET A 24 17.61 -1.06 -30.62
C MET A 24 17.01 0.31 -30.94
N THR A 25 17.00 1.21 -29.96
CA THR A 25 16.43 2.55 -30.00
C THR A 25 17.55 3.60 -30.10
N PRO A 26 17.29 4.76 -30.75
CA PRO A 26 18.27 5.84 -30.86
C PRO A 26 18.38 6.70 -29.59
N SER A 27 17.42 6.60 -28.67
CA SER A 27 17.48 7.25 -27.35
C SER A 27 18.27 6.38 -26.37
N PHE A 28 19.15 6.99 -25.57
CA PHE A 28 19.82 6.29 -24.49
C PHE A 28 18.90 6.25 -23.25
N ASP A 29 18.59 5.05 -22.80
CA ASP A 29 17.88 4.78 -21.55
C ASP A 29 18.52 3.56 -20.85
N LEU A 30 18.58 3.58 -19.52
CA LEU A 30 19.21 2.50 -18.76
C LEU A 30 18.37 1.21 -18.77
N CYS A 31 17.03 1.29 -18.85
CA CYS A 31 16.21 0.10 -19.04
C CYS A 31 16.50 -0.52 -20.41
N ASP A 32 16.60 0.29 -21.47
CA ASP A 32 16.96 -0.22 -22.82
C ASP A 32 18.33 -0.93 -22.83
N VAL A 33 19.30 -0.47 -22.00
CA VAL A 33 20.59 -1.15 -21.82
C VAL A 33 20.41 -2.51 -21.13
N ILE A 34 19.62 -2.57 -20.05
CA ILE A 34 19.35 -3.83 -19.34
C ILE A 34 18.63 -4.81 -20.26
N ASP A 35 17.57 -4.39 -20.94
CA ASP A 35 16.81 -5.19 -21.90
C ASP A 35 17.73 -5.76 -23.00
N SER A 36 18.55 -4.89 -23.61
CA SER A 36 19.49 -5.29 -24.66
C SER A 36 20.55 -6.29 -24.20
N ILE A 37 20.87 -6.33 -22.90
CA ILE A 37 21.77 -7.32 -22.32
C ILE A 37 21.02 -8.61 -21.99
N VAL A 38 19.90 -8.51 -21.26
CA VAL A 38 19.15 -9.68 -20.78
C VAL A 38 18.60 -10.50 -21.96
N ASP A 39 18.12 -9.85 -23.01
CA ASP A 39 17.54 -10.49 -24.18
C ASP A 39 18.60 -10.92 -25.24
N ASP A 40 19.89 -10.73 -24.97
CA ASP A 40 20.96 -11.08 -25.89
C ASP A 40 21.19 -12.60 -25.95
N SER A 41 20.37 -13.26 -26.78
CA SER A 41 20.39 -14.71 -27.02
C SER A 41 21.70 -15.27 -27.60
N LYS A 42 22.67 -14.41 -27.96
CA LYS A 42 24.01 -14.85 -28.37
C LYS A 42 24.87 -15.30 -27.20
N PHE A 43 24.51 -14.92 -25.98
CA PHE A 43 25.24 -15.22 -24.77
C PHE A 43 24.38 -16.05 -23.81
N SER A 44 25.02 -16.76 -22.88
CA SER A 44 24.31 -17.44 -21.81
C SER A 44 23.72 -16.43 -20.83
N GLU A 45 22.67 -16.85 -20.10
CA GLU A 45 22.07 -16.05 -19.02
C GLU A 45 23.14 -15.53 -18.03
N GLU A 46 24.02 -16.40 -17.53
CA GLU A 46 25.09 -15.99 -16.60
C GLU A 46 26.07 -14.98 -17.21
N THR A 47 26.36 -15.08 -18.52
CA THR A 47 27.20 -14.09 -19.19
C THR A 47 26.49 -12.73 -19.25
N ASN A 48 25.18 -12.73 -19.50
CA ASN A 48 24.38 -11.50 -19.50
C ASN A 48 24.27 -10.91 -18.09
N PHE A 49 24.10 -11.75 -17.06
CA PHE A 49 24.13 -11.29 -15.67
C PHE A 49 25.48 -10.69 -15.28
N GLU A 50 26.61 -11.29 -15.68
CA GLU A 50 27.92 -10.71 -15.37
C GLU A 50 28.12 -9.35 -16.06
N ARG A 51 27.56 -9.15 -17.27
CA ARG A 51 27.56 -7.83 -17.92
C ARG A 51 26.84 -6.79 -17.07
N ILE A 52 25.66 -7.12 -16.52
CA ILE A 52 24.93 -6.23 -15.60
C ILE A 52 25.73 -5.99 -14.32
N ARG A 53 26.30 -7.04 -13.71
CA ARG A 53 27.13 -6.92 -12.49
C ARG A 53 28.33 -6.00 -12.68
N VAL A 54 28.99 -6.03 -13.85
CA VAL A 54 30.10 -5.12 -14.16
C VAL A 54 29.64 -3.67 -14.23
N LEU A 55 28.47 -3.40 -14.82
CA LEU A 55 27.90 -2.05 -14.88
C LEU A 55 27.48 -1.54 -13.49
N LEU A 56 26.96 -2.41 -12.62
CA LEU A 56 26.68 -2.11 -11.21
C LEU A 56 27.96 -1.77 -10.44
N LYS A 57 29.01 -2.61 -10.54
CA LYS A 57 30.31 -2.36 -9.89
C LYS A 57 30.97 -1.06 -10.35
N ALA A 58 30.71 -0.64 -11.58
CA ALA A 58 31.22 0.62 -12.13
C ALA A 58 30.34 1.84 -11.78
N GLY A 59 29.20 1.65 -11.09
CA GLY A 59 28.27 2.72 -10.74
C GLY A 59 27.53 3.32 -11.94
N ILE A 60 27.46 2.59 -13.07
CA ILE A 60 26.66 2.98 -14.24
C ILE A 60 25.19 2.61 -14.04
N LEU A 61 24.97 1.43 -13.45
CA LEU A 61 23.68 0.99 -12.96
C LEU A 61 23.69 1.05 -11.43
N THR A 62 22.50 1.18 -10.87
CA THR A 62 22.19 1.00 -9.47
C THR A 62 21.29 -0.22 -9.27
N GLU A 63 21.21 -0.72 -8.05
CA GLU A 63 20.29 -1.81 -7.70
C GLU A 63 18.83 -1.44 -7.95
N ARG A 64 18.51 -0.14 -7.82
CA ARG A 64 17.20 0.41 -8.18
C ARG A 64 16.89 0.22 -9.66
N ASP A 65 17.83 0.48 -10.57
CA ASP A 65 17.60 0.33 -12.02
C ASP A 65 17.25 -1.13 -12.35
N VAL A 66 17.96 -2.08 -11.74
CA VAL A 66 17.71 -3.52 -11.92
C VAL A 66 16.38 -3.94 -11.29
N LEU A 67 16.06 -3.43 -10.09
CA LEU A 67 14.77 -3.67 -9.43
C LEU A 67 13.61 -3.15 -10.28
N GLU A 68 13.71 -1.92 -10.79
CA GLU A 68 12.67 -1.31 -11.63
C GLU A 68 12.46 -2.12 -12.91
N HIS A 69 13.52 -2.53 -13.61
CA HIS A 69 13.41 -3.40 -14.79
C HIS A 69 12.64 -4.70 -14.48
N TYR A 70 13.03 -5.44 -13.43
CA TYR A 70 12.38 -6.72 -13.12
C TYR A 70 10.97 -6.57 -12.56
N ASN A 71 10.69 -5.49 -11.84
CA ASN A 71 9.33 -5.18 -11.37
C ASN A 71 8.34 -5.06 -12.55
N HIS A 72 8.76 -4.53 -13.71
CA HIS A 72 7.92 -4.44 -14.90
C HIS A 72 7.60 -5.80 -15.53
N ASN A 73 8.42 -6.81 -15.26
CA ASN A 73 8.32 -8.13 -15.88
C ASN A 73 8.10 -9.27 -14.86
N VAL A 74 7.75 -8.93 -13.61
CA VAL A 74 7.67 -9.87 -12.48
C VAL A 74 6.76 -11.08 -12.76
N GLU A 75 5.69 -10.90 -13.53
CA GLU A 75 4.75 -11.97 -13.91
C GLU A 75 5.37 -13.07 -14.78
N ARG A 76 6.53 -12.79 -15.40
CA ARG A 76 7.23 -13.72 -16.30
C ARG A 76 8.45 -14.36 -15.64
N MET A 77 8.69 -14.08 -14.36
CA MET A 77 9.88 -14.51 -13.65
C MET A 77 9.59 -15.70 -12.74
N GLU A 78 10.59 -16.55 -12.55
CA GLU A 78 10.62 -17.42 -11.39
C GLU A 78 10.82 -16.58 -10.13
N LEU A 79 9.92 -16.73 -9.15
CA LEU A 79 9.87 -15.88 -7.96
C LEU A 79 10.57 -16.53 -6.75
N SER A 80 11.00 -17.79 -6.89
CA SER A 80 11.80 -18.48 -5.87
C SER A 80 13.14 -17.78 -5.70
N TYR A 81 13.68 -17.77 -4.48
CA TYR A 81 14.94 -17.07 -4.21
C TYR A 81 16.10 -17.55 -5.10
N GLU A 82 16.22 -18.87 -5.31
CA GLU A 82 17.32 -19.49 -6.05
C GLU A 82 17.25 -19.20 -7.55
N ASP A 83 16.04 -19.10 -8.10
CA ASP A 83 15.84 -18.95 -9.54
C ASP A 83 15.56 -17.52 -9.97
N CYS A 84 15.24 -16.62 -9.03
CA CYS A 84 14.91 -15.23 -9.32
C CYS A 84 16.07 -14.49 -10.01
N PRO A 85 15.87 -13.96 -11.24
CA PRO A 85 16.90 -13.21 -11.95
C PRO A 85 17.46 -12.01 -11.16
N LEU A 86 16.60 -11.30 -10.42
CA LEU A 86 17.02 -10.20 -9.54
C LEU A 86 18.02 -10.68 -8.49
N VAL A 87 17.75 -11.85 -7.87
CA VAL A 87 18.64 -12.45 -6.86
C VAL A 87 19.94 -12.90 -7.50
N LYS A 88 19.89 -13.60 -8.64
CA LYS A 88 21.08 -14.06 -9.36
C LYS A 88 22.02 -12.92 -9.74
N ILE A 89 21.48 -11.76 -10.12
CA ILE A 89 22.30 -10.58 -10.45
C ILE A 89 22.87 -9.93 -9.18
N LEU A 90 22.04 -9.70 -8.15
CA LEU A 90 22.40 -8.84 -7.02
C LEU A 90 23.09 -9.56 -5.86
N ALA A 91 22.83 -10.86 -5.64
CA ALA A 91 23.38 -11.60 -4.49
C ALA A 91 24.94 -11.59 -4.41
N PRO A 92 25.69 -11.62 -5.53
CA PRO A 92 27.16 -11.59 -5.47
C PRO A 92 27.78 -10.21 -5.22
N LEU A 93 26.97 -9.16 -5.07
CA LEU A 93 27.44 -7.77 -5.00
C LEU A 93 27.35 -7.19 -3.59
N GLU A 94 28.24 -6.25 -3.28
CA GLU A 94 28.08 -5.38 -2.12
C GLU A 94 26.91 -4.42 -2.34
N ARG A 95 26.17 -4.09 -1.28
CA ARG A 95 24.99 -3.23 -1.41
C ARG A 95 25.36 -1.79 -1.73
N ASP A 96 24.76 -1.24 -2.79
CA ASP A 96 24.82 0.20 -3.10
C ASP A 96 23.80 1.03 -2.28
N GLY A 97 22.85 0.36 -1.60
CA GLY A 97 21.86 0.96 -0.71
C GLY A 97 20.57 1.43 -1.39
N THR A 98 20.44 1.20 -2.69
CA THR A 98 19.31 1.65 -3.52
C THR A 98 18.23 0.59 -3.75
N LEU A 99 18.46 -0.68 -3.36
CA LEU A 99 17.43 -1.73 -3.40
C LEU A 99 16.29 -1.44 -2.41
N TYR A 100 15.29 -0.71 -2.90
CA TYR A 100 14.11 -0.32 -2.15
C TYR A 100 12.85 -0.45 -3.01
N LEU A 101 12.02 -1.43 -2.69
CA LEU A 101 10.70 -1.57 -3.29
C LEU A 101 9.79 -0.47 -2.74
N SER A 102 9.56 0.56 -3.56
CA SER A 102 8.79 1.77 -3.26
C SER A 102 8.03 2.24 -4.50
N GLY A 103 7.08 3.17 -4.35
CA GLY A 103 6.30 3.73 -5.46
C GLY A 103 4.85 3.27 -5.50
N SER A 104 3.95 4.08 -6.06
CA SER A 104 2.50 3.92 -5.92
C SER A 104 1.89 2.76 -6.69
N GLU A 105 2.08 2.76 -8.00
CA GLU A 105 1.43 1.82 -8.90
C GLU A 105 2.02 0.41 -8.76
N ARG A 106 3.36 0.32 -8.71
CA ARG A 106 4.04 -0.97 -8.67
C ARG A 106 3.83 -1.70 -7.35
N ILE A 107 3.84 -0.99 -6.23
CA ILE A 107 3.56 -1.61 -4.92
C ILE A 107 2.14 -2.15 -4.88
N TYR A 108 1.17 -1.40 -5.39
CA TYR A 108 -0.21 -1.85 -5.44
C TYR A 108 -0.34 -3.18 -6.21
N GLN A 109 0.28 -3.26 -7.39
CA GLN A 109 0.31 -4.50 -8.19
C GLN A 109 1.01 -5.66 -7.47
N LEU A 110 2.08 -5.38 -6.73
CA LEU A 110 2.84 -6.38 -5.98
C LEU A 110 2.21 -6.76 -4.63
N SER A 111 1.09 -6.16 -4.24
CA SER A 111 0.41 -6.43 -2.97
C SER A 111 -0.43 -7.72 -2.99
N LEU A 112 0.01 -8.74 -3.75
CA LEU A 112 -0.66 -10.02 -3.92
C LEU A 112 0.15 -11.17 -3.29
N ASP A 113 -0.53 -12.19 -2.78
CA ASP A 113 0.07 -13.38 -2.18
C ASP A 113 1.01 -14.10 -3.14
N ILE A 114 0.72 -14.05 -4.45
CA ILE A 114 1.56 -14.65 -5.49
C ILE A 114 2.96 -14.03 -5.58
N TYR A 115 3.13 -12.78 -5.15
CA TYR A 115 4.41 -12.08 -5.17
C TYR A 115 5.15 -12.12 -3.82
N LEU A 116 4.61 -12.83 -2.83
CA LEU A 116 5.21 -12.89 -1.49
C LEU A 116 6.65 -13.41 -1.52
N ASP A 117 6.95 -14.43 -2.33
CA ASP A 117 8.31 -14.98 -2.40
C ASP A 117 9.29 -14.02 -3.09
N TYR A 118 8.82 -13.21 -4.03
CA TYR A 118 9.60 -12.13 -4.62
C TYR A 118 9.91 -11.03 -3.60
N ILE A 119 8.92 -10.61 -2.81
CA ILE A 119 9.09 -9.63 -1.73
C ILE A 119 10.09 -10.13 -0.69
N LYS A 120 9.96 -11.40 -0.25
CA LYS A 120 10.93 -12.05 0.64
C LYS A 120 12.33 -12.06 0.04
N SER A 121 12.45 -12.31 -1.26
CA SER A 121 13.74 -12.34 -1.94
C SER A 121 14.44 -10.99 -1.92
N ILE A 122 13.70 -9.91 -2.14
CA ILE A 122 14.22 -8.55 -1.98
C ILE A 122 14.72 -8.35 -0.55
N ILE A 123 13.96 -8.72 0.48
CA ILE A 123 14.34 -8.55 1.89
C ILE A 123 15.57 -9.39 2.25
N LEU A 124 15.64 -10.64 1.79
CA LEU A 124 16.79 -11.54 2.02
C LEU A 124 18.09 -11.00 1.39
N LEU A 125 17.98 -10.29 0.27
CA LEU A 125 19.08 -9.54 -0.34
C LEU A 125 19.47 -8.26 0.45
N GLY A 126 18.62 -7.81 1.39
CA GLY A 126 18.87 -6.71 2.33
C GLY A 126 18.77 -5.28 1.80
N GLY A 127 17.95 -4.87 0.83
CA GLY A 127 16.55 -5.23 0.68
C GLY A 127 15.61 -4.42 1.57
N ARG A 128 15.12 -3.25 1.13
CA ARG A 128 14.01 -2.56 1.82
C ARG A 128 12.71 -2.68 1.03
N VAL A 129 11.58 -2.68 1.74
CA VAL A 129 10.24 -2.63 1.15
C VAL A 129 9.38 -1.63 1.92
N ASP A 130 8.58 -0.85 1.20
CA ASP A 130 7.58 0.04 1.80
C ASP A 130 6.38 -0.82 2.25
N HIS A 131 6.56 -1.45 3.41
CA HIS A 131 5.62 -2.39 4.01
C HIS A 131 4.29 -1.74 4.39
N ASP A 132 4.28 -0.45 4.75
CA ASP A 132 3.04 0.28 5.00
C ASP A 132 2.20 0.36 3.72
N ARG A 133 2.83 0.74 2.61
CA ARG A 133 2.13 0.86 1.34
C ARG A 133 1.70 -0.49 0.75
N LEU A 134 2.53 -1.52 0.91
CA LEU A 134 2.14 -2.90 0.57
C LEU A 134 0.91 -3.34 1.36
N LEU A 135 0.87 -3.04 2.67
CA LEU A 135 -0.26 -3.42 3.51
C LEU A 135 -1.55 -2.67 3.12
N CYS A 136 -1.47 -1.42 2.67
CA CYS A 136 -2.64 -0.73 2.11
C CYS A 136 -3.24 -1.46 0.89
N GLY A 137 -2.42 -2.19 0.11
CA GLY A 137 -2.86 -2.89 -1.10
C GLY A 137 -3.44 -4.29 -0.87
N VAL A 138 -3.12 -4.97 0.24
CA VAL A 138 -3.48 -6.40 0.43
C VAL A 138 -4.99 -6.68 0.47
N PHE A 139 -5.78 -5.67 0.84
CA PHE A 139 -7.24 -5.75 0.89
C PHE A 139 -7.91 -4.76 -0.08
N GLY A 140 -7.24 -4.35 -1.17
CA GLY A 140 -7.82 -3.52 -2.24
C GLY A 140 -8.94 -4.23 -3.00
N GLU A 141 -8.72 -4.71 -4.23
CA GLU A 141 -9.75 -5.51 -4.92
C GLU A 141 -9.79 -6.98 -4.46
N ARG A 142 -8.76 -7.43 -3.72
CA ARG A 142 -8.55 -8.85 -3.39
C ARG A 142 -8.39 -9.07 -1.88
N ARG A 143 -8.14 -10.32 -1.49
CA ARG A 143 -8.01 -10.79 -0.10
C ARG A 143 -6.70 -11.56 0.08
N GLU A 144 -5.61 -10.83 0.30
CA GLU A 144 -4.24 -11.36 0.25
C GLU A 144 -3.70 -11.62 1.67
N PHE A 145 -4.18 -12.71 2.28
CA PHE A 145 -3.95 -13.00 3.70
C PHE A 145 -2.54 -13.48 4.01
N LYS A 146 -1.83 -14.13 3.07
CA LYS A 146 -0.45 -14.61 3.35
C LYS A 146 0.51 -13.44 3.41
N LEU A 147 0.39 -12.50 2.47
CA LEU A 147 1.17 -11.27 2.46
C LEU A 147 0.82 -10.39 3.66
N PHE A 148 -0.47 -10.20 3.96
CA PHE A 148 -0.92 -9.52 5.18
C PHE A 148 -0.22 -10.09 6.43
N ASN A 149 -0.31 -11.41 6.65
CA ASN A 149 0.26 -12.03 7.83
C ASN A 149 1.78 -11.84 7.89
N TYR A 150 2.47 -12.06 6.76
CA TYR A 150 3.91 -11.85 6.68
C TYR A 150 4.30 -10.42 7.05
N LEU A 151 3.61 -9.40 6.50
CA LEU A 151 3.90 -8.00 6.79
C LEU A 151 3.68 -7.67 8.27
N MET A 152 2.54 -8.08 8.83
CA MET A 152 2.19 -7.83 10.23
C MET A 152 3.12 -8.52 11.23
N ASP A 153 3.68 -9.68 10.88
CA ASP A 153 4.56 -10.47 11.77
C ASP A 153 6.01 -10.02 11.73
N ASN A 154 6.47 -9.44 10.61
CA ASN A 154 7.89 -9.14 10.39
C ASN A 154 8.23 -7.65 10.41
N PHE A 155 7.23 -6.75 10.35
CA PHE A 155 7.47 -5.31 10.27
C PHE A 155 6.74 -4.53 11.36
N HIS A 156 7.31 -3.35 11.67
CA HIS A 156 6.66 -2.34 12.48
C HIS A 156 5.82 -1.43 11.59
N ILE A 157 4.52 -1.71 11.53
CA ILE A 157 3.56 -0.96 10.71
C ILE A 157 3.17 0.33 11.42
N LYS A 158 3.04 1.43 10.67
CA LYS A 158 2.59 2.71 11.23
C LYS A 158 1.12 2.64 11.67
N PRO A 159 0.74 3.34 12.76
CA PRO A 159 -0.66 3.42 13.20
C PRO A 159 -1.63 3.88 12.11
N VAL A 160 -1.24 4.85 11.27
CA VAL A 160 -2.08 5.33 10.16
C VAL A 160 -2.43 4.22 9.18
N THR A 161 -1.48 3.33 8.90
CA THR A 161 -1.68 2.20 8.00
C THR A 161 -2.54 1.13 8.67
N ILE A 162 -2.33 0.84 9.96
CA ILE A 162 -3.18 -0.09 10.72
C ILE A 162 -4.65 0.38 10.68
N ASN A 163 -4.89 1.65 10.99
CA ASN A 163 -6.21 2.26 10.96
C ASN A 163 -6.85 2.20 9.58
N TYR A 164 -6.10 2.56 8.53
CA TYR A 164 -6.60 2.52 7.16
C TYR A 164 -7.03 1.11 6.75
N VAL A 165 -6.14 0.12 6.95
CA VAL A 165 -6.38 -1.28 6.56
C VAL A 165 -7.55 -1.88 7.36
N ALA A 166 -7.68 -1.51 8.64
CA ALA A 166 -8.83 -1.91 9.45
C ALA A 166 -10.13 -1.29 8.96
N GLY A 167 -10.11 -0.03 8.54
CA GLY A 167 -11.24 0.64 7.90
C GLY A 167 -11.70 -0.06 6.63
N VAL A 168 -10.75 -0.36 5.72
CA VAL A 168 -11.03 -1.10 4.47
C VAL A 168 -11.70 -2.45 4.73
N LEU A 169 -11.28 -3.19 5.78
CA LEU A 169 -11.94 -4.45 6.14
C LEU A 169 -13.39 -4.26 6.62
N ILE A 170 -13.69 -3.18 7.35
CA ILE A 170 -15.06 -2.87 7.80
C ILE A 170 -15.94 -2.49 6.62
N GLU A 171 -15.47 -1.62 5.72
CA GLU A 171 -16.20 -1.20 4.51
C GLU A 171 -16.55 -2.40 3.62
N LYS A 172 -15.58 -3.30 3.41
CA LYS A 172 -15.79 -4.54 2.65
C LYS A 172 -16.83 -5.46 3.27
N ARG A 173 -16.85 -5.56 4.60
CA ARG A 173 -17.89 -6.33 5.32
C ARG A 173 -19.29 -5.77 5.02
N TYR A 174 -19.44 -4.45 5.04
CA TYR A 174 -20.73 -3.81 4.79
C TYR A 174 -21.20 -4.03 3.34
N SER A 175 -20.31 -3.80 2.37
CA SER A 175 -20.64 -3.94 0.93
C SER A 175 -20.93 -5.39 0.50
N ALA A 176 -20.29 -6.39 1.11
CA ALA A 176 -20.46 -7.79 0.72
C ALA A 176 -21.79 -8.44 1.16
N LYS A 177 -22.56 -7.82 2.07
CA LYS A 177 -23.77 -8.40 2.72
C LYS A 177 -23.55 -9.81 3.31
N ASP A 178 -22.31 -10.24 3.48
CA ASP A 178 -21.92 -11.56 3.92
C ASP A 178 -21.31 -11.48 5.32
N ASN A 179 -21.51 -12.53 6.12
CA ASN A 179 -20.78 -12.66 7.37
C ASN A 179 -19.28 -12.81 7.06
N MET A 180 -18.45 -12.04 7.77
CA MET A 180 -16.99 -12.11 7.60
C MET A 180 -16.51 -13.55 7.57
N ASP A 181 -15.67 -13.86 6.58
CA ASP A 181 -14.94 -15.12 6.61
C ASP A 181 -14.02 -15.13 7.85
N ILE A 182 -13.74 -16.33 8.37
CA ILE A 182 -12.89 -16.56 9.54
C ILE A 182 -11.53 -15.86 9.37
N GLN A 183 -11.02 -15.78 8.13
CA GLN A 183 -9.76 -15.13 7.80
C GLN A 183 -9.82 -13.60 7.94
N GLU A 184 -10.90 -12.95 7.48
CA GLU A 184 -11.09 -11.50 7.64
C GLU A 184 -11.21 -11.14 9.12
N ARG A 185 -11.88 -11.99 9.90
CA ARG A 185 -12.02 -11.78 11.34
C ARG A 185 -10.68 -11.87 12.04
N ALA A 186 -9.91 -12.90 11.74
CA ALA A 186 -8.56 -13.05 12.27
C ALA A 186 -7.66 -11.87 11.85
N ALA A 187 -7.78 -11.37 10.62
CA ALA A 187 -7.02 -10.22 10.16
C ALA A 187 -7.39 -8.93 10.91
N PHE A 188 -8.68 -8.69 11.12
CA PHE A 188 -9.16 -7.55 11.89
C PHE A 188 -8.73 -7.63 13.37
N GLU A 189 -8.88 -8.79 14.00
CA GLU A 189 -8.42 -9.04 15.38
C GLU A 189 -6.91 -8.75 15.50
N LYS A 190 -6.10 -9.19 14.52
CA LYS A 190 -4.65 -8.90 14.48
C LYS A 190 -4.34 -7.41 14.35
N LEU A 191 -5.14 -6.64 13.60
CA LEU A 191 -4.99 -5.17 13.50
C LEU A 191 -5.33 -4.49 14.84
N VAL A 192 -6.40 -4.93 15.50
CA VAL A 192 -6.78 -4.45 16.84
C VAL A 192 -5.67 -4.73 17.86
N GLU A 193 -5.11 -5.93 17.87
CA GLU A 193 -3.98 -6.30 18.74
C GLU A 193 -2.73 -5.43 18.51
N LYS A 194 -2.52 -4.97 17.28
CA LYS A 194 -1.39 -4.11 16.91
C LYS A 194 -1.60 -2.64 17.27
N GLY A 195 -2.82 -2.26 17.64
CA GLY A 195 -3.18 -0.96 18.18
C GLY A 195 -3.84 -0.07 17.14
N ILE A 196 -5.17 -0.05 17.17
CA ILE A 196 -5.98 0.97 16.50
C ILE A 196 -5.91 2.26 17.32
N ASP A 197 -5.53 3.36 16.69
CA ASP A 197 -5.55 4.68 17.30
C ASP A 197 -6.83 5.42 16.87
N ILE A 198 -7.87 5.38 17.70
CA ILE A 198 -9.16 6.04 17.38
C ILE A 198 -9.05 7.56 17.26
N ASN A 199 -7.92 8.17 17.64
CA ASN A 199 -7.69 9.61 17.61
C ASN A 199 -6.87 10.07 16.40
N LEU A 200 -6.59 9.17 15.46
CA LEU A 200 -5.74 9.44 14.31
C LEU A 200 -6.57 9.73 13.05
N PRO A 201 -6.47 10.93 12.46
CA PRO A 201 -7.13 11.25 11.20
C PRO A 201 -6.44 10.58 10.00
N PHE A 202 -7.20 10.41 8.93
CA PHE A 202 -6.68 10.13 7.60
C PHE A 202 -6.30 11.43 6.90
N ASN A 203 -5.30 11.38 6.02
CA ASN A 203 -4.81 12.59 5.33
C ASN A 203 -5.62 12.94 4.07
N ASP A 204 -6.38 11.99 3.51
CA ASP A 204 -7.11 12.16 2.24
C ASP A 204 -8.06 10.95 2.04
N ASN A 205 -9.26 11.01 2.62
CA ASN A 205 -10.29 9.97 2.50
C ASN A 205 -11.66 10.49 2.95
N ASP A 206 -12.74 10.09 2.28
CA ASP A 206 -14.12 10.54 2.55
C ASP A 206 -14.62 10.21 3.97
N TYR A 207 -14.02 9.21 4.63
CA TYR A 207 -14.36 8.82 6.00
C TYR A 207 -13.65 9.65 7.09
N ASN A 208 -12.66 10.49 6.75
CA ASN A 208 -11.82 11.32 7.64
C ASN A 208 -10.98 10.57 8.70
N SER A 209 -11.40 9.42 9.22
CA SER A 209 -10.69 8.62 10.22
C SER A 209 -11.20 7.18 10.29
N PHE A 210 -10.49 6.31 11.00
CA PHE A 210 -10.99 4.95 11.28
C PHE A 210 -12.36 5.00 11.98
N LEU A 211 -12.53 5.92 12.93
CA LEU A 211 -13.78 6.04 13.66
C LEU A 211 -14.92 6.51 12.75
N GLY A 212 -14.64 7.35 11.75
CA GLY A 212 -15.61 7.71 10.70
C GLY A 212 -16.03 6.53 9.83
N VAL A 213 -15.09 5.65 9.47
CA VAL A 213 -15.43 4.39 8.77
C VAL A 213 -16.40 3.55 9.61
N VAL A 214 -16.11 3.40 10.90
CA VAL A 214 -16.94 2.62 11.82
C VAL A 214 -18.30 3.29 12.03
N PHE A 215 -18.34 4.63 12.12
CA PHE A 215 -19.58 5.39 12.22
C PHE A 215 -20.54 5.05 11.09
N CYS A 216 -20.09 5.13 9.83
CA CYS A 216 -20.95 4.86 8.68
C CYS A 216 -21.32 3.38 8.51
N ASN A 217 -20.37 2.46 8.73
CA ASN A 217 -20.50 1.07 8.30
C ASN A 217 -20.81 0.07 9.43
N ASP A 218 -20.46 0.38 10.68
CA ASP A 218 -20.75 -0.48 11.85
C ASP A 218 -21.06 0.37 13.11
N PRO A 219 -22.24 1.04 13.17
CA PRO A 219 -22.60 1.91 14.29
C PRO A 219 -22.58 1.21 15.66
N ALA A 220 -22.81 -0.11 15.69
CA ALA A 220 -22.74 -0.89 16.92
C ALA A 220 -21.29 -1.00 17.44
N MET A 221 -20.32 -1.15 16.54
CA MET A 221 -18.90 -1.09 16.90
C MET A 221 -18.47 0.34 17.25
N PHE A 222 -19.01 1.36 16.57
CA PHE A 222 -18.74 2.76 16.89
C PHE A 222 -19.09 3.05 18.36
N GLU A 223 -20.27 2.59 18.81
CA GLU A 223 -20.71 2.74 20.20
C GLU A 223 -19.71 2.14 21.21
N GLN A 224 -19.09 1.01 20.88
CA GLN A 224 -18.06 0.39 21.72
C GLN A 224 -16.80 1.25 21.80
N TYR A 225 -16.38 1.86 20.68
CA TYR A 225 -15.22 2.75 20.65
C TYR A 225 -15.46 4.07 21.39
N LEU A 226 -16.71 4.52 21.55
CA LEU A 226 -17.01 5.70 22.39
C LEU A 226 -16.56 5.52 23.86
N LEU A 227 -16.54 4.28 24.37
CA LEU A 227 -16.06 3.99 25.73
C LEU A 227 -14.59 4.35 25.93
N GLN A 228 -13.81 4.43 24.85
CA GLN A 228 -12.40 4.81 24.86
C GLN A 228 -12.18 6.33 24.83
N LYS A 229 -13.27 7.13 24.84
CA LYS A 229 -13.23 8.60 24.88
C LYS A 229 -12.42 9.22 23.72
N PRO A 230 -12.92 9.08 22.48
CA PRO A 230 -12.32 9.75 21.32
C PRO A 230 -12.22 11.27 21.56
N SER A 231 -11.27 11.90 20.88
CA SER A 231 -11.01 13.32 21.01
C SER A 231 -12.11 14.13 20.34
N GLN A 232 -12.33 15.34 20.86
CA GLN A 232 -13.31 16.27 20.32
C GLN A 232 -13.07 16.57 18.83
N HIS A 233 -11.81 16.64 18.40
CA HIS A 233 -11.48 16.88 17.00
C HIS A 233 -11.95 15.75 16.09
N ILE A 234 -11.70 14.49 16.45
CA ILE A 234 -12.18 13.34 15.64
C ILE A 234 -13.70 13.26 15.61
N ILE A 235 -14.38 13.62 16.70
CA ILE A 235 -15.85 13.57 16.76
C ILE A 235 -16.49 14.71 15.98
N ALA A 236 -15.90 15.91 16.00
CA ALA A 236 -16.36 17.03 15.19
C ALA A 236 -16.16 16.73 13.68
N ASP A 237 -15.03 16.11 13.33
CA ASP A 237 -14.65 15.78 11.95
C ASP A 237 -15.18 14.41 11.49
N LEU A 238 -16.23 13.87 12.11
CA LEU A 238 -16.91 12.71 11.54
C LEU A 238 -17.40 13.03 10.11
N PRO A 239 -17.51 12.03 9.22
CA PRO A 239 -17.79 12.26 7.81
C PRO A 239 -19.28 12.56 7.58
N TRP A 240 -19.77 13.71 8.06
CA TRP A 240 -21.19 14.06 8.07
C TRP A 240 -21.78 14.14 6.67
N GLU A 241 -21.17 14.93 5.78
CA GLU A 241 -21.54 15.07 4.36
C GLU A 241 -21.63 13.70 3.70
N PHE A 242 -20.54 12.95 3.71
CA PHE A 242 -20.50 11.60 3.11
C PHE A 242 -21.51 10.63 3.73
N ALA A 243 -21.69 10.62 5.05
CA ALA A 243 -22.66 9.74 5.70
C ALA A 243 -24.11 10.05 5.30
N ILE A 244 -24.44 11.32 5.08
CA ILE A 244 -25.79 11.77 4.74
C ILE A 244 -26.05 11.55 3.25
N GLU A 245 -25.18 12.09 2.38
CA GLU A 245 -25.35 12.05 0.92
C GLU A 245 -25.31 10.62 0.34
N GLU A 246 -24.44 9.76 0.88
CA GLU A 246 -24.36 8.35 0.44
C GLU A 246 -25.40 7.45 1.13
N GLY A 247 -26.33 8.02 1.90
CA GLY A 247 -27.46 7.31 2.49
C GLY A 247 -27.10 6.35 3.63
N PHE A 248 -25.97 6.55 4.30
CA PHE A 248 -25.64 5.79 5.52
C PHE A 248 -26.48 6.27 6.71
N PHE A 249 -26.81 7.57 6.75
CA PHE A 249 -27.50 8.17 7.88
C PHE A 249 -28.93 7.64 8.05
N GLY A 250 -29.31 7.30 9.28
CA GLY A 250 -30.64 6.77 9.62
C GLY A 250 -30.86 6.73 11.13
N ASP A 251 -31.90 6.04 11.59
CA ASP A 251 -32.32 6.02 13.01
C ASP A 251 -31.18 5.71 13.99
N ILE A 252 -30.31 4.76 13.64
CA ILE A 252 -29.17 4.39 14.50
C ILE A 252 -28.12 5.50 14.56
N HIS A 253 -27.90 6.24 13.48
CA HIS A 253 -26.99 7.38 13.43
C HIS A 253 -27.57 8.56 14.21
N LEU A 254 -28.87 8.83 14.10
CA LEU A 254 -29.55 9.83 14.94
C LEU A 254 -29.37 9.52 16.44
N GLN A 255 -29.55 8.26 16.85
CA GLN A 255 -29.31 7.84 18.23
C GLN A 255 -27.86 8.04 18.65
N MET A 256 -26.90 7.77 17.76
CA MET A 256 -25.48 8.04 18.04
C MET A 256 -25.20 9.54 18.19
N VAL A 257 -25.78 10.40 17.35
CA VAL A 257 -25.65 11.86 17.47
C VAL A 257 -26.19 12.35 18.81
N GLN A 258 -27.39 11.93 19.20
CA GLN A 258 -27.98 12.25 20.51
C GLN A 258 -27.07 11.80 21.66
N LYS A 259 -26.52 10.58 21.58
CA LYS A 259 -25.58 10.06 22.57
C LYS A 259 -24.29 10.87 22.63
N LEU A 260 -23.75 11.32 21.51
CA LEU A 260 -22.56 12.18 21.47
C LEU A 260 -22.81 13.52 22.17
N ILE A 261 -24.00 14.11 21.98
CA ILE A 261 -24.43 15.33 22.68
C ILE A 261 -24.54 15.07 24.19
N GLU A 262 -25.15 13.95 24.60
CA GLU A 262 -25.25 13.56 26.03
C GLU A 262 -23.88 13.35 26.68
N LEU A 263 -22.91 12.83 25.92
CA LEU A 263 -21.53 12.67 26.35
C LEU A 263 -20.73 13.99 26.37
N GLY A 264 -21.34 15.10 25.91
CA GLY A 264 -20.79 16.44 25.98
C GLY A 264 -19.88 16.82 24.80
N TYR A 265 -19.92 16.08 23.69
CA TYR A 265 -19.21 16.47 22.48
C TYR A 265 -19.89 17.66 21.81
N GLN A 266 -19.08 18.58 21.29
CA GLN A 266 -19.54 19.67 20.44
C GLN A 266 -19.64 19.15 19.00
N LEU A 267 -20.84 19.12 18.44
CA LEU A 267 -21.08 18.69 17.06
C LEU A 267 -21.41 19.91 16.19
N PRO A 268 -21.07 19.88 14.89
CA PRO A 268 -21.47 20.92 13.94
C PRO A 268 -22.96 20.76 13.57
N LEU A 269 -23.86 20.93 14.56
CA LEU A 269 -25.29 20.62 14.38
C LEU A 269 -25.94 21.45 13.28
N ASP A 270 -25.59 22.73 13.15
CA ASP A 270 -26.14 23.60 12.11
C ASP A 270 -25.83 23.05 10.71
N GLU A 271 -24.59 22.59 10.49
CA GLU A 271 -24.13 21.99 9.22
C GLU A 271 -24.81 20.63 8.97
N ILE A 272 -24.89 19.78 10.00
CA ILE A 272 -25.57 18.47 9.89
C ILE A 272 -27.06 18.66 9.56
N ILE A 273 -27.73 19.63 10.17
CA ILE A 273 -29.15 19.93 9.91
C ILE A 273 -29.34 20.45 8.49
N GLU A 274 -28.50 21.38 8.03
CA GLU A 274 -28.54 21.90 6.66
C GLU A 274 -28.38 20.75 5.64
N LEU A 275 -27.38 19.87 5.83
CA LEU A 275 -27.17 18.69 4.96
C LEU A 275 -28.37 17.73 4.95
N LEU A 276 -29.01 17.49 6.11
CA LEU A 276 -30.19 16.64 6.20
C LEU A 276 -31.40 17.25 5.48
N GLU A 277 -31.59 18.58 5.57
CA GLU A 277 -32.67 19.27 4.85
C GLU A 277 -32.44 19.24 3.33
N ASP A 278 -31.18 19.42 2.89
CA ASP A 278 -30.80 19.37 1.48
C ASP A 278 -31.04 17.97 0.85
N GLU A 279 -30.79 16.90 1.61
CA GLU A 279 -31.06 15.50 1.19
C GLU A 279 -32.50 15.02 1.48
N GLU A 280 -33.44 15.95 1.74
CA GLU A 280 -34.86 15.68 2.00
C GLU A 280 -35.13 14.76 3.22
N LEU A 281 -34.22 14.74 4.20
CA LEU A 281 -34.29 14.00 5.47
C LEU A 281 -34.86 14.85 6.62
N ASP A 282 -35.92 15.62 6.33
CA ASP A 282 -36.57 16.60 7.22
C ASP A 282 -36.90 16.07 8.64
N ASP A 283 -37.28 14.80 8.75
CA ASP A 283 -37.66 14.21 10.04
C ASP A 283 -36.45 14.07 10.97
N TYR A 284 -35.27 13.77 10.43
CA TYR A 284 -34.01 13.74 11.19
C TYR A 284 -33.52 15.14 11.52
N ALA A 285 -33.60 16.09 10.58
CA ALA A 285 -33.26 17.49 10.81
C ALA A 285 -34.06 18.09 11.98
N LYS A 286 -35.40 17.89 11.98
CA LYS A 286 -36.28 18.33 13.07
C LYS A 286 -35.94 17.70 14.41
N ALA A 287 -35.51 16.44 14.42
CA ALA A 287 -35.16 15.73 15.64
C ALA A 287 -33.86 16.25 16.29
N LEU A 288 -32.97 16.89 15.51
CA LEU A 288 -31.72 17.48 16.00
C LEU A 288 -31.84 18.96 16.38
N ALA A 289 -32.85 19.66 15.88
CA ALA A 289 -33.10 21.08 16.19
C ALA A 289 -33.70 21.33 17.59
N HIS A 290 -33.95 20.29 18.39
CA HIS A 290 -34.65 20.32 19.68
C HIS A 290 -33.82 19.74 20.82
#